data_AF-A0A9N8ZFD0-F1
#
_entry.id   AF-A0A9N8ZFD0-F1
#
_cell.length_a   1.000
_cell.length_b   1.000
_cell.length_c   1.000
_cell.angle_alpha   90.00
_cell.angle_beta   90.00
_cell.angle_gamma   90.00
#
_symmetry.space_group_name_H-M   'P 1'
#
loop_
_entity.id
_entity.type
_entity.pdbx_description
1 polymer ?
#
loop_
_entity_poly.entity_id
_entity_poly.type
_entity_poly.pdbx_seq_one_letter_code
_entity_poly.pdbx_strand_id
1 'polypeptide(L)'
;MVLDVIERFLKDLNVRDLLSALLVNREWCQAAVPLYWKAPFSYTKKRSRHALKIYESFLEQENGSAVYKNQPLYDYPIFLKELNYTNLLFCKGFHEGTRNVVALLQMLTNREVRLNTFIMENTGTNIESIYGFWTNSCYAPIFSTLVHVEIHAPFPKYNVMKALMNNCTRLSHIDINLHDTSVERAEKSLDYLEELITAQTCRLNLRLAFPNGSGKMLVEKLCSGLETFKRLELVKWNFDGCDWGWLENCPNLTEFAITNPIPTQVTSIFGSNFDNYRFQMSKNKKVVTAHWHFDKNSSKFYFHPDKTLMEPYDDDPLRSKNAN
;
A
#
# COMPACT_ATOMS: atom_id res chain seq x y z
N MET A 1 -22.73 4.29 23.02
CA MET A 1 -23.99 3.86 22.35
C MET A 1 -24.32 4.72 21.13
N VAL A 2 -24.54 6.04 21.25
CA VAL A 2 -24.85 6.90 20.08
C VAL A 2 -23.63 7.12 19.16
N LEU A 3 -22.45 7.40 19.74
CA LEU A 3 -21.21 7.55 18.96
C LEU A 3 -20.85 6.25 18.20
N ASP A 4 -20.98 5.09 18.83
CA ASP A 4 -20.70 3.79 18.19
C ASP A 4 -21.62 3.52 16.98
N VAL A 5 -22.86 4.01 17.01
CA VAL A 5 -23.80 3.89 15.90
C VAL A 5 -23.42 4.85 14.78
N ILE A 6 -23.11 6.11 15.12
CA ILE A 6 -22.65 7.12 14.13
C ILE A 6 -21.38 6.62 13.43
N GLU A 7 -20.39 6.13 14.18
CA GLU A 7 -19.15 5.60 13.62
C GLU A 7 -19.37 4.46 12.63
N ARG A 8 -20.35 3.57 12.88
CA ARG A 8 -20.70 2.50 11.94
C ARG A 8 -21.22 3.07 10.63
N PHE A 9 -22.14 4.03 10.66
CA PHE A 9 -22.62 4.69 9.44
C PHE A 9 -21.51 5.43 8.70
N LEU A 10 -20.64 6.13 9.42
CA LEU A 10 -19.56 6.91 8.81
C LEU A 10 -18.51 6.04 8.13
N LYS A 11 -18.32 4.78 8.54
CA LYS A 11 -17.39 3.84 7.88
C LYS A 11 -17.80 3.49 6.46
N ASP A 12 -19.10 3.55 6.16
CA ASP A 12 -19.64 3.26 4.82
C ASP A 12 -19.64 4.50 3.91
N LEU A 13 -19.35 5.68 4.46
CA LEU A 13 -19.32 6.93 3.70
C LEU A 13 -18.00 7.11 2.95
N ASN A 14 -18.10 7.64 1.72
CA ASN A 14 -16.92 8.12 1.03
C ASN A 14 -16.45 9.47 1.61
N VAL A 15 -15.26 9.90 1.19
CA VAL A 15 -14.66 11.17 1.66
C VAL A 15 -15.53 12.40 1.47
N ARG A 16 -16.31 12.48 0.39
CA ARG A 16 -17.17 13.64 0.12
C ARG A 16 -18.33 13.67 1.11
N ASP A 17 -18.90 12.51 1.40
CA ASP A 17 -20.01 12.39 2.33
C ASP A 17 -19.55 12.64 3.79
N LEU A 18 -18.30 12.28 4.13
CA LEU A 18 -17.70 12.63 5.42
C LEU A 18 -17.62 14.15 5.62
N LEU A 19 -17.43 14.97 4.57
CA LEU A 19 -17.47 16.44 4.71
C LEU A 19 -18.87 16.92 5.08
N SER A 20 -19.91 16.33 4.50
CA SER A 20 -21.29 16.66 4.87
C SER A 20 -21.60 16.24 6.31
N ALA A 21 -21.06 15.11 6.76
CA ALA A 21 -21.20 14.66 8.15
C ALA A 21 -20.61 15.65 9.17
N LEU A 22 -19.53 16.37 8.82
CA LEU A 22 -18.95 17.41 9.69
C LEU A 22 -19.90 18.58 9.98
N LEU A 23 -20.93 18.78 9.15
CA LEU A 23 -21.86 19.91 9.24
C LEU A 23 -23.17 19.56 9.96
N VAL A 24 -23.39 18.30 10.34
CA VAL A 24 -24.67 17.85 10.92
C VAL A 24 -24.87 18.39 12.33
N ASN A 25 -23.99 18.00 13.27
CA ASN A 25 -23.95 18.49 14.64
C ASN A 25 -22.59 18.15 15.27
N ARG A 26 -22.42 18.46 16.56
CA ARG A 26 -21.15 18.25 17.28
C ARG A 26 -20.75 16.78 17.35
N GLU A 27 -21.70 15.89 17.61
CA GLU A 27 -21.46 14.45 17.76
C GLU A 27 -21.02 13.81 16.44
N TRP A 28 -21.69 14.16 15.34
CA TRP A 28 -21.31 13.72 13.99
C TRP A 28 -19.95 14.29 13.58
N CYS A 29 -19.68 15.55 13.89
CA CYS A 29 -18.38 16.16 13.64
C CYS A 29 -17.26 15.45 14.40
N GLN A 30 -17.45 15.17 15.70
CA GLN A 30 -16.49 14.46 16.53
C GLN A 30 -16.17 13.06 15.99
N ALA A 31 -17.16 12.33 15.48
CA ALA A 31 -16.95 11.01 14.89
C ALA A 31 -16.36 11.07 13.46
N ALA A 32 -16.72 12.09 12.67
CA ALA A 32 -16.27 12.21 11.29
C ALA A 32 -14.86 12.78 11.15
N VAL A 33 -14.39 13.64 12.07
CA VAL A 33 -13.05 14.25 12.00
C VAL A 33 -11.94 13.18 11.93
N PRO A 34 -11.87 12.18 12.82
CA PRO A 34 -10.83 11.14 12.75
C PRO A 34 -10.87 10.35 11.43
N LEU A 35 -12.06 10.01 10.95
CA LEU A 35 -12.25 9.26 9.71
C LEU A 35 -11.87 10.07 8.48
N TYR A 36 -12.23 11.36 8.46
CA TYR A 36 -11.84 12.26 7.40
C TYR A 36 -10.33 12.45 7.42
N TRP A 37 -9.73 12.71 8.57
CA TRP A 37 -8.30 13.02 8.71
C TRP A 37 -7.36 11.82 8.71
N LYS A 38 -7.86 10.59 8.56
CA LYS A 38 -7.03 9.38 8.48
C LYS A 38 -6.03 9.37 7.32
N ALA A 39 -6.39 9.97 6.19
CA ALA A 39 -5.62 9.94 4.93
C ALA A 39 -5.63 11.31 4.22
N PRO A 40 -5.10 12.38 4.83
CA PRO A 40 -5.29 13.73 4.33
C PRO A 40 -4.49 14.02 3.04
N PHE A 41 -3.50 13.18 2.72
CA PHE A 41 -2.60 13.34 1.58
C PHE A 41 -2.94 12.46 0.35
N SER A 42 -3.96 11.61 0.41
CA SER A 42 -4.15 10.54 -0.58
C SER A 42 -5.20 10.78 -1.68
N TYR A 43 -6.05 11.81 -1.55
CA TYR A 43 -7.20 11.97 -2.45
C TYR A 43 -7.01 12.98 -3.59
N THR A 44 -6.65 14.23 -3.27
CA THR A 44 -6.45 15.27 -4.28
C THR A 44 -5.34 16.22 -3.87
N LYS A 45 -4.61 16.76 -4.85
CA LYS A 45 -3.59 17.80 -4.60
C LYS A 45 -4.14 19.03 -3.87
N LYS A 46 -5.42 19.39 -4.08
CA LYS A 46 -6.07 20.49 -3.35
C LYS A 46 -6.19 20.16 -1.87
N ARG A 47 -6.62 18.94 -1.55
CA ARG A 47 -6.76 18.46 -0.18
C ARG A 47 -5.40 18.36 0.52
N SER A 48 -4.40 17.75 -0.11
CA SER A 48 -3.05 17.62 0.44
C SER A 48 -2.45 18.99 0.78
N ARG A 49 -2.66 20.01 -0.07
CA ARG A 49 -2.25 21.39 0.23
C ARG A 49 -2.98 22.02 1.41
N HIS A 50 -4.27 21.76 1.59
CA HIS A 50 -5.01 22.26 2.77
C HIS A 50 -4.55 21.56 4.05
N ALA A 51 -4.35 20.24 4.00
CA ALA A 51 -3.82 19.47 5.10
C ALA A 51 -2.44 19.99 5.52
N LEU A 52 -1.57 20.25 4.55
CA LEU A 52 -0.25 20.79 4.83
C LEU A 52 -0.30 22.15 5.53
N LYS A 53 -1.15 23.09 5.09
CA LYS A 53 -1.33 24.38 5.79
C LYS A 53 -1.76 24.21 7.25
N ILE A 54 -2.65 23.25 7.50
CA ILE A 54 -3.09 22.93 8.86
C ILE A 54 -1.93 22.37 9.68
N TYR A 55 -1.16 21.42 9.13
CA TYR A 55 0.00 20.85 9.82
C TYR A 55 1.10 21.91 10.06
N GLU A 56 1.31 22.82 9.12
CA GLU A 56 2.25 23.95 9.28
C GLU A 56 1.83 24.89 10.41
N SER A 57 0.53 25.11 10.61
CA SER A 57 0.05 25.91 11.75
C SER A 57 0.40 25.29 13.11
N PHE A 58 0.50 23.96 13.20
CA PHE A 58 0.97 23.30 14.42
C PHE A 58 2.48 23.48 14.61
N LEU A 59 3.27 23.40 13.53
CA LEU A 59 4.71 23.66 13.59
C LEU A 59 5.03 25.11 13.99
N GLU A 60 4.27 26.08 13.49
CA GLU A 60 4.41 27.50 13.87
C GLU A 60 4.08 27.75 15.35
N GLN A 61 3.08 27.04 15.89
CA GLN A 61 2.74 27.09 17.31
C GLN A 61 3.85 26.51 18.19
N GLU A 62 4.44 25.38 17.79
CA GLU A 62 5.53 24.74 18.53
C GLU A 62 6.81 25.59 18.54
N ASN A 63 7.06 26.36 17.48
CA ASN A 63 8.23 27.24 17.37
C ASN A 63 8.03 28.62 18.04
N GLY A 64 6.89 28.88 18.67
CA GLY A 64 6.60 30.15 19.35
C GLY A 64 6.45 31.36 18.42
N SER A 65 6.35 31.15 17.11
CA SER A 65 6.19 32.21 16.10
C SER A 65 4.73 32.60 15.87
N ALA A 66 3.78 31.79 16.34
CA ALA A 66 2.35 32.05 16.20
C ALA A 66 1.83 33.06 17.24
N VAL A 67 1.48 34.26 16.78
CA VAL A 67 0.66 35.23 17.54
C VAL A 67 -0.76 34.69 17.64
N TYR A 68 -1.08 33.86 18.65
CA TYR A 68 -2.39 33.44 19.18
C TYR A 68 -3.65 33.58 18.28
N LYS A 69 -3.58 33.29 16.98
CA LYS A 69 -4.70 33.45 16.06
C LYS A 69 -5.11 32.07 15.57
N ASN A 70 -6.13 31.54 16.24
CA ASN A 70 -6.92 30.36 15.89
C ASN A 70 -6.19 29.03 16.12
N GLN A 71 -6.24 28.53 17.36
CA GLN A 71 -5.92 27.15 17.63
C GLN A 71 -6.90 26.23 16.88
N PRO A 72 -6.41 25.22 16.16
CA PRO A 72 -7.24 24.18 15.58
C PRO A 72 -8.12 23.53 16.66
N LEU A 73 -9.40 23.30 16.34
CA LEU A 73 -10.35 22.67 17.28
C LEU A 73 -9.95 21.25 17.69
N TYR A 74 -9.20 20.56 16.82
CA TYR A 74 -8.70 19.21 17.04
C TYR A 74 -7.21 19.16 16.73
N ASP A 75 -6.48 18.28 17.41
CA ASP A 75 -5.10 17.93 17.08
C ASP A 75 -5.07 17.02 15.83
N TYR A 76 -5.34 17.61 14.66
CA TYR A 76 -5.49 16.85 13.41
C TYR A 76 -4.35 15.85 13.11
N PRO A 77 -3.07 16.15 13.39
CA PRO A 77 -1.98 15.20 13.18
C PRO A 77 -2.16 13.83 13.84
N ILE A 78 -2.78 13.73 15.02
CA ILE A 78 -2.93 12.44 15.72
C ILE A 78 -3.84 11.45 14.99
N PHE A 79 -4.69 11.94 14.08
CA PHE A 79 -5.60 11.09 13.32
C PHE A 79 -4.94 10.45 12.09
N LEU A 80 -3.72 10.82 11.73
CA LEU A 80 -3.05 10.31 10.54
C LEU A 80 -2.81 8.78 10.67
N LYS A 81 -3.36 8.02 9.71
CA LYS A 81 -3.16 6.58 9.58
C LYS A 81 -2.60 6.16 8.23
N GLU A 82 -2.74 7.01 7.22
CA GLU A 82 -2.23 6.78 5.89
C GLU A 82 -1.44 8.00 5.41
N LEU A 83 -0.20 7.76 5.00
CA LEU A 83 0.69 8.79 4.48
C LEU A 83 1.06 8.50 3.03
N ASN A 84 0.45 9.26 2.12
CA ASN A 84 0.97 9.40 0.77
C ASN A 84 2.13 10.40 0.78
N TYR A 85 3.34 9.84 0.88
CA TYR A 85 4.57 10.59 1.03
C TYR A 85 4.88 11.42 -0.22
N THR A 86 4.64 10.85 -1.41
CA THR A 86 4.83 11.57 -2.67
C THR A 86 3.97 12.84 -2.74
N ASN A 87 2.69 12.76 -2.36
CA ASN A 87 1.81 13.92 -2.34
C ASN A 87 2.21 14.96 -1.28
N LEU A 88 2.72 14.52 -0.13
CA LEU A 88 3.30 15.43 0.87
C LEU A 88 4.46 16.23 0.26
N LEU A 89 5.41 15.55 -0.40
CA LEU A 89 6.58 16.19 -1.04
C LEU A 89 6.17 17.20 -2.13
N PHE A 90 5.18 16.86 -2.95
CA PHE A 90 4.73 17.72 -4.04
C PHE A 90 4.05 19.02 -3.61
N CYS A 91 3.49 19.08 -2.40
CA CYS A 91 2.70 20.23 -1.98
C CYS A 91 3.48 21.54 -1.84
N LYS A 92 4.81 21.48 -1.68
CA LYS A 92 5.68 22.65 -1.44
C LYS A 92 6.70 22.95 -2.53
N GLY A 93 6.77 22.11 -3.58
CA GLY A 93 7.90 22.14 -4.49
C GLY A 93 9.19 21.64 -3.82
N PHE A 94 10.13 21.14 -4.63
CA PHE A 94 11.18 20.24 -4.15
C PHE A 94 12.16 20.85 -3.12
N HIS A 95 12.45 22.15 -3.19
CA HIS A 95 13.46 22.77 -2.33
C HIS A 95 12.94 23.20 -0.96
N GLU A 96 11.70 23.68 -0.88
CA GLU A 96 11.06 24.04 0.40
C GLU A 96 10.49 22.80 1.13
N GLY A 97 10.17 21.74 0.36
CA GLY A 97 9.61 20.49 0.88
C GLY A 97 10.50 19.74 1.88
N THR A 98 11.83 19.79 1.73
CA THR A 98 12.77 19.02 2.57
C THR A 98 12.72 19.38 4.05
N ARG A 99 12.80 20.68 4.40
CA ARG A 99 12.78 21.13 5.81
C ARG A 99 11.44 20.83 6.46
N ASN A 100 10.35 21.02 5.71
CA ASN A 100 9.00 20.82 6.23
C ASN A 100 8.74 19.34 6.49
N VAL A 101 9.18 18.43 5.62
CA VAL A 101 8.96 16.99 5.80
C VAL A 101 9.67 16.46 7.06
N VAL A 102 10.91 16.89 7.31
CA VAL A 102 11.64 16.52 8.53
C VAL A 102 10.90 17.03 9.77
N ALA A 103 10.48 18.30 9.78
CA ALA A 103 9.72 18.88 10.88
C ALA A 103 8.39 18.17 11.11
N LEU A 104 7.69 17.79 10.04
CA LEU A 104 6.43 17.04 10.12
C LEU A 104 6.64 15.62 10.65
N LEU A 105 7.67 14.90 10.20
CA LEU A 105 7.99 13.58 10.74
C LEU A 105 8.37 13.66 12.23
N GLN A 106 9.11 14.69 12.63
CA GLN A 106 9.42 14.97 14.03
C GLN A 106 8.12 15.20 14.85
N MET A 107 7.24 16.06 14.34
CA MET A 107 5.95 16.39 14.95
C MET A 107 5.06 15.15 15.13
N LEU A 108 5.01 14.29 14.12
CA LEU A 108 4.27 13.03 14.16
C LEU A 108 4.88 12.03 15.15
N THR A 109 6.21 11.99 15.24
CA THR A 109 6.93 11.15 16.22
C THR A 109 6.63 11.61 17.64
N ASN A 110 6.70 12.92 17.90
CA ASN A 110 6.43 13.51 19.21
C ASN A 110 4.97 13.27 19.67
N ARG A 111 4.04 13.15 18.71
CA ARG A 111 2.64 12.82 18.95
C ARG A 111 2.35 11.32 18.98
N GLU A 112 3.38 10.47 18.93
CA GLU A 112 3.28 9.01 18.91
C GLU A 112 2.36 8.47 17.80
N VAL A 113 2.30 9.20 16.67
CA VAL A 113 1.49 8.78 15.52
C VAL A 113 2.03 7.46 14.99
N ARG A 114 1.12 6.52 14.72
CA ARG A 114 1.44 5.25 14.08
C ARG A 114 0.59 5.05 12.84
N LEU A 115 1.25 4.77 11.72
CA LEU A 115 0.65 4.59 10.41
C LEU A 115 0.26 3.13 10.18
N ASN A 116 -0.80 2.94 9.41
CA ASN A 116 -1.23 1.66 8.87
C ASN A 116 -0.85 1.52 7.39
N THR A 117 -0.82 2.65 6.66
CA THR A 117 -0.60 2.67 5.22
C THR A 117 0.45 3.70 4.84
N PHE A 118 1.39 3.31 3.98
CA PHE A 118 2.45 4.18 3.49
C PHE A 118 2.59 4.06 1.97
N ILE A 119 2.53 5.19 1.27
CA ILE A 119 2.46 5.23 -0.19
C ILE A 119 3.56 6.14 -0.74
N MET A 120 4.36 5.62 -1.67
CA MET A 120 5.39 6.32 -2.42
C MET A 120 5.15 6.16 -3.92
N GLU A 121 4.42 7.09 -4.53
CA GLU A 121 4.11 7.07 -5.97
C GLU A 121 5.28 7.50 -6.87
N ASN A 122 5.20 7.15 -8.17
CA ASN A 122 6.14 7.59 -9.20
C ASN A 122 5.96 9.07 -9.49
N THR A 123 7.04 9.85 -9.34
CA THR A 123 7.03 11.28 -9.65
C THR A 123 7.56 11.60 -11.03
N GLY A 124 8.15 10.62 -11.73
CA GLY A 124 8.86 10.83 -12.99
C GLY A 124 10.15 11.65 -12.85
N THR A 125 10.50 12.04 -11.63
CA THR A 125 11.65 12.89 -11.31
C THR A 125 12.57 12.15 -10.34
N ASN A 126 13.88 12.25 -10.56
CA ASN A 126 14.88 11.64 -9.66
C ASN A 126 15.00 12.48 -8.37
N ILE A 127 14.11 12.23 -7.41
CA ILE A 127 14.10 12.87 -6.08
C ILE A 127 14.57 11.88 -5.01
N GLU A 128 15.44 10.95 -5.39
CA GLU A 128 15.86 9.82 -4.57
C GLU A 128 16.41 10.20 -3.19
N SER A 129 17.01 11.39 -3.04
CA SER A 129 17.56 11.84 -1.75
C SER A 129 16.48 12.17 -0.72
N ILE A 130 15.31 12.64 -1.17
CA ILE A 130 14.22 13.07 -0.30
C ILE A 130 13.38 11.86 0.16
N TYR A 131 13.27 10.82 -0.68
CA TYR A 131 12.59 9.57 -0.31
C TYR A 131 13.22 8.85 0.88
N GLY A 132 14.48 9.16 1.23
CA GLY A 132 15.17 8.54 2.36
C GLY A 132 14.93 9.20 3.71
N PHE A 133 14.28 10.37 3.82
CA PHE A 133 14.24 11.07 5.11
C PHE A 133 13.51 10.30 6.21
N TRP A 134 12.46 9.57 5.84
CA TRP A 134 11.70 8.77 6.80
C TRP A 134 12.48 7.53 7.28
N THR A 135 13.58 7.13 6.61
CA THR A 135 14.38 5.96 7.02
C THR A 135 15.28 6.23 8.24
N ASN A 136 15.28 7.46 8.77
CA ASN A 136 15.97 7.75 10.03
C ASN A 136 15.34 6.94 11.18
N SER A 137 16.16 6.34 12.02
CA SER A 137 15.72 5.49 13.12
C SER A 137 14.82 6.21 14.12
N CYS A 138 14.94 7.53 14.27
CA CYS A 138 14.04 8.29 15.14
C CYS A 138 12.58 8.26 14.67
N TYR A 139 12.32 8.02 13.38
CA TYR A 139 10.98 7.93 12.81
C TYR A 139 10.43 6.50 12.74
N ALA A 140 11.25 5.49 13.07
CA ALA A 140 10.84 4.09 13.06
C ALA A 140 9.52 3.81 13.81
N PRO A 141 9.24 4.42 14.98
CA PRO A 141 7.97 4.20 15.68
C PRO A 141 6.73 4.53 14.83
N ILE A 142 6.80 5.53 13.95
CA ILE A 142 5.69 5.92 13.06
C ILE A 142 5.27 4.76 12.16
N PHE A 143 6.25 3.99 11.67
CA PHE A 143 6.06 2.94 10.68
C PHE A 143 5.89 1.54 11.29
N SER A 144 6.08 1.40 12.61
CA SER A 144 6.06 0.12 13.32
C SER A 144 4.74 -0.66 13.24
N THR A 145 3.64 0.00 12.89
CA THR A 145 2.30 -0.63 12.75
C THR A 145 1.84 -0.73 11.30
N LEU A 146 2.72 -0.50 10.33
CA LEU A 146 2.33 -0.60 8.93
C LEU A 146 1.80 -1.99 8.60
N VAL A 147 0.70 -2.00 7.86
CA VAL A 147 0.07 -3.21 7.30
C VAL A 147 0.03 -3.17 5.77
N HIS A 148 0.09 -1.97 5.19
CA HIS A 148 0.02 -1.74 3.75
C HIS A 148 1.10 -0.78 3.29
N VAL A 149 1.88 -1.19 2.29
CA VAL A 149 2.89 -0.37 1.61
C VAL A 149 2.68 -0.41 0.10
N GLU A 150 2.71 0.77 -0.52
CA GLU A 150 2.76 0.95 -1.97
C GLU A 150 4.03 1.71 -2.36
N ILE A 151 4.85 1.13 -3.25
CA ILE A 151 6.09 1.74 -3.74
C ILE A 151 6.10 1.70 -5.26
N HIS A 152 5.78 2.83 -5.88
CA HIS A 152 5.86 3.02 -7.32
C HIS A 152 7.00 3.98 -7.70
N ALA A 153 8.14 3.94 -7.01
CA ALA A 153 9.28 4.80 -7.35
C ALA A 153 10.23 4.10 -8.34
N PRO A 154 10.98 4.84 -9.18
CA PRO A 154 12.21 4.30 -9.77
C PRO A 154 13.10 3.85 -8.61
N PHE A 155 13.28 2.53 -8.53
CA PHE A 155 13.70 1.68 -7.42
C PHE A 155 14.00 2.33 -6.05
N PRO A 156 13.33 1.87 -4.97
CA PRO A 156 13.72 2.25 -3.61
C PRO A 156 15.15 1.78 -3.34
N LYS A 157 16.02 2.71 -2.96
CA LYS A 157 17.38 2.39 -2.50
C LYS A 157 17.32 1.36 -1.36
N TYR A 158 18.39 0.58 -1.22
CA TYR A 158 18.53 -0.43 -0.16
C TYR A 158 18.10 0.07 1.23
N ASN A 159 18.35 1.34 1.57
CA ASN A 159 17.95 1.91 2.85
C ASN A 159 16.43 1.95 3.06
N VAL A 160 15.63 2.16 2.00
CA VAL A 160 14.16 2.11 2.07
C VAL A 160 13.69 0.69 2.34
N MET A 161 14.17 -0.28 1.55
CA MET A 161 13.83 -1.69 1.77
C MET A 161 14.29 -2.14 3.16
N LYS A 162 15.52 -1.80 3.56
CA LYS A 162 16.07 -2.09 4.89
C LYS A 162 15.25 -1.48 6.02
N ALA A 163 14.77 -0.24 5.86
CA ALA A 163 13.92 0.39 6.85
C ALA A 163 12.56 -0.32 6.97
N LEU A 164 11.98 -0.79 5.86
CA LEU A 164 10.76 -1.60 5.90
C LEU A 164 11.02 -2.93 6.60
N MET A 165 12.07 -3.65 6.21
CA MET A 165 12.44 -4.95 6.81
C MET A 165 12.65 -4.87 8.31
N ASN A 166 13.38 -3.85 8.77
CA ASN A 166 13.75 -3.73 10.17
C ASN A 166 12.62 -3.24 11.06
N ASN A 167 11.69 -2.44 10.52
CA ASN A 167 10.67 -1.76 11.32
C ASN A 167 9.25 -2.26 11.06
N CYS A 168 9.01 -3.00 9.97
CA CYS A 168 7.68 -3.41 9.52
C CYS A 168 7.67 -4.93 9.28
N THR A 169 7.26 -5.69 10.30
CA THR A 169 7.17 -7.16 10.25
C THR A 169 5.72 -7.68 10.11
N ARG A 170 4.76 -6.76 9.98
CA ARG A 170 3.31 -7.04 9.91
C ARG A 170 2.69 -6.56 8.60
N LEU A 171 3.50 -6.34 7.57
CA LEU A 171 2.96 -6.02 6.26
C LEU A 171 2.14 -7.21 5.77
N SER A 172 0.94 -6.93 5.31
CA SER A 172 0.02 -7.89 4.70
C SER A 172 -0.37 -7.49 3.29
N HIS A 173 -0.10 -6.24 2.90
CA HIS A 173 -0.32 -5.73 1.56
C HIS A 173 0.96 -5.00 1.11
N ILE A 174 1.57 -5.51 0.05
CA ILE A 174 2.80 -4.95 -0.53
C ILE A 174 2.55 -4.81 -2.03
N ASP A 175 2.47 -3.58 -2.52
CA ASP A 175 2.43 -3.26 -3.95
C ASP A 175 3.71 -2.55 -4.35
N ILE A 176 4.52 -3.18 -5.19
CA ILE A 176 5.79 -2.62 -5.65
C ILE A 176 5.82 -2.61 -7.17
N ASN A 177 6.04 -1.42 -7.72
CA ASN A 177 6.22 -1.22 -9.14
C ASN A 177 7.66 -0.81 -9.43
N LEU A 178 8.40 -1.78 -9.94
CA LEU A 178 9.80 -1.72 -10.28
C LEU A 178 9.96 -1.06 -11.65
N HIS A 179 10.18 0.25 -11.67
CA HIS A 179 10.46 1.00 -12.88
C HIS A 179 11.98 1.15 -13.07
N ASP A 180 12.67 0.12 -13.57
CA ASP A 180 14.09 0.23 -13.99
C ASP A 180 14.31 -0.38 -15.38
N THR A 181 15.32 0.16 -16.03
CA THR A 181 15.82 -0.26 -17.33
C THR A 181 17.11 -1.08 -17.20
N SER A 182 17.73 -1.11 -16.01
CA SER A 182 18.93 -1.87 -15.69
C SER A 182 18.58 -3.24 -15.11
N VAL A 183 19.08 -4.30 -15.75
CA VAL A 183 18.91 -5.68 -15.29
C VAL A 183 19.64 -5.91 -13.97
N GLU A 184 20.92 -5.53 -13.86
CA GLU A 184 21.74 -5.70 -12.64
C GLU A 184 21.09 -5.06 -11.39
N ARG A 185 20.59 -3.83 -11.52
CA ARG A 185 19.91 -3.16 -10.39
C ARG A 185 18.61 -3.85 -10.01
N ALA A 186 17.92 -4.42 -10.99
CA ALA A 186 16.70 -5.17 -10.73
C ALA A 186 16.97 -6.49 -10.03
N GLU A 187 18.02 -7.22 -10.41
CA GLU A 187 18.44 -8.45 -9.73
C GLU A 187 18.75 -8.19 -8.26
N LYS A 188 19.57 -7.17 -7.98
CA LYS A 188 19.90 -6.75 -6.60
C LYS A 188 18.66 -6.41 -5.78
N SER A 189 17.63 -5.91 -6.43
CA SER A 189 16.41 -5.50 -5.76
C SER A 189 15.44 -6.65 -5.53
N LEU A 190 15.52 -7.71 -6.35
CA LEU A 190 14.88 -8.98 -6.03
C LEU A 190 15.46 -9.59 -4.75
N ASP A 191 16.76 -9.44 -4.49
CA ASP A 191 17.35 -9.87 -3.21
C ASP A 191 16.72 -9.12 -2.03
N TYR A 192 16.57 -7.80 -2.14
CA TYR A 192 15.93 -7.01 -1.08
C TYR A 192 14.44 -7.32 -0.91
N LEU A 193 13.77 -7.69 -2.00
CA LEU A 193 12.38 -8.10 -1.96
C LEU A 193 12.22 -9.46 -1.27
N GLU A 194 13.10 -10.42 -1.57
CA GLU A 194 13.16 -11.73 -0.90
C GLU A 194 13.36 -11.55 0.61
N GLU A 195 14.32 -10.73 1.02
CA GLU A 195 14.53 -10.40 2.44
C GLU A 195 13.28 -9.72 3.05
N LEU A 196 12.63 -8.81 2.33
CA LEU A 196 11.42 -8.12 2.79
C LEU A 196 10.26 -9.07 3.01
N ILE A 197 10.02 -10.00 2.08
CA ILE A 197 8.98 -11.03 2.17
C ILE A 197 9.26 -11.92 3.38
N THR A 198 10.49 -12.38 3.54
CA THR A 198 10.91 -13.29 4.62
C THR A 198 10.79 -12.63 6.00
N ALA A 199 10.94 -11.30 6.08
CA ALA A 199 10.78 -10.55 7.33
C ALA A 199 9.32 -10.43 7.81
N GLN A 200 8.33 -10.82 6.99
CA GLN A 200 6.92 -10.65 7.34
C GLN A 200 6.37 -11.85 8.13
N THR A 201 5.61 -11.55 9.18
CA THR A 201 4.93 -12.54 10.03
C THR A 201 3.49 -12.80 9.62
N CYS A 202 2.97 -11.99 8.71
CA CYS A 202 1.59 -12.04 8.23
C CYS A 202 1.54 -12.65 6.83
N ARG A 203 0.38 -13.20 6.46
CA ARG A 203 0.14 -13.62 5.09
C ARG A 203 0.09 -12.40 4.15
N LEU A 204 0.71 -12.53 2.99
CA LEU A 204 0.93 -11.45 2.05
C LEU A 204 -0.05 -11.44 0.88
N ASN A 205 -0.59 -10.26 0.63
CA ASN A 205 -1.16 -9.85 -0.64
C ASN A 205 -0.07 -9.06 -1.37
N LEU A 206 0.65 -9.75 -2.24
CA LEU A 206 1.82 -9.21 -2.92
C LEU A 206 1.47 -8.88 -4.36
N ARG A 207 1.72 -7.63 -4.75
CA ARG A 207 1.67 -7.19 -6.14
C ARG A 207 3.04 -6.69 -6.56
N LEU A 208 3.57 -7.24 -7.64
CA LEU A 208 4.87 -6.90 -8.20
C LEU A 208 4.73 -6.57 -9.66
N ALA A 209 4.97 -5.32 -10.04
CA ALA A 209 5.01 -4.92 -11.43
C ALA A 209 6.44 -4.67 -11.88
N PHE A 210 6.91 -5.39 -12.91
CA PHE A 210 8.22 -5.11 -13.50
C PHE A 210 8.25 -5.41 -15.01
N PRO A 211 8.13 -4.38 -15.87
CA PRO A 211 8.05 -4.57 -17.33
C PRO A 211 9.26 -5.25 -17.99
N ASN A 212 10.43 -5.18 -17.36
CA ASN A 212 11.69 -5.70 -17.92
C ASN A 212 12.24 -6.89 -17.11
N GLY A 213 11.44 -7.44 -16.19
CA GLY A 213 11.89 -8.46 -15.25
C GLY A 213 11.89 -9.87 -15.83
N SER A 214 12.95 -10.63 -15.51
CA SER A 214 12.97 -12.07 -15.72
C SER A 214 12.04 -12.75 -14.71
N GLY A 215 10.94 -13.32 -15.22
CA GLY A 215 9.99 -14.09 -14.43
C GLY A 215 10.63 -15.33 -13.81
N LYS A 216 11.62 -15.94 -14.48
CA LYS A 216 12.34 -17.11 -13.95
C LYS A 216 13.10 -16.74 -12.66
N MET A 217 13.85 -15.64 -12.69
CA MET A 217 14.58 -15.16 -11.52
C MET A 217 13.64 -14.75 -10.40
N LEU A 218 12.52 -14.12 -10.73
CA LEU A 218 11.49 -13.80 -9.74
C LEU A 218 10.98 -15.07 -9.05
N VAL A 219 10.60 -16.09 -9.82
CA VAL A 219 10.09 -17.36 -9.28
C VAL A 219 11.13 -18.00 -8.35
N GLU A 220 12.41 -18.06 -8.77
CA GLU A 220 13.50 -18.57 -7.94
C GLU A 220 13.60 -17.84 -6.59
N LYS A 221 13.35 -16.53 -6.57
CA LYS A 221 13.37 -15.69 -5.37
C LYS A 221 12.11 -15.80 -4.52
N LEU A 222 10.95 -16.03 -5.12
CA LEU A 222 9.70 -16.23 -4.38
C LEU A 222 9.64 -17.62 -3.72
N CYS A 223 10.41 -18.60 -4.21
CA CYS A 223 10.46 -19.95 -3.65
C CYS A 223 10.84 -20.02 -2.16
N SER A 224 11.54 -19.03 -1.62
CA SER A 224 11.86 -18.96 -0.18
C SER A 224 10.67 -18.54 0.70
N GLY A 225 9.60 -18.00 0.11
CA GLY A 225 8.45 -17.42 0.82
C GLY A 225 7.09 -18.03 0.48
N LEU A 226 7.02 -19.21 -0.15
CA LEU A 226 5.78 -19.76 -0.72
C LEU A 226 4.62 -19.90 0.28
N GLU A 227 4.90 -20.19 1.54
CA GLU A 227 3.89 -20.31 2.58
C GLU A 227 3.29 -18.96 3.00
N THR A 228 3.96 -17.85 2.70
CA THR A 228 3.54 -16.51 3.13
C THR A 228 2.42 -15.95 2.24
N PHE A 229 2.30 -16.37 0.98
CA PHE A 229 1.40 -15.71 0.03
C PHE A 229 -0.06 -16.15 0.22
N LYS A 230 -0.95 -15.15 0.36
CA LYS A 230 -2.41 -15.30 0.27
C LYS A 230 -2.92 -14.86 -1.10
N ARG A 231 -2.39 -13.77 -1.63
CA ARG A 231 -2.67 -13.27 -2.99
C ARG A 231 -1.35 -12.87 -3.65
N LEU A 232 -1.18 -13.20 -4.93
CA LEU A 232 0.03 -12.88 -5.69
C LEU A 232 -0.31 -12.37 -7.08
N GLU A 233 0.02 -11.11 -7.37
CA GLU A 233 -0.19 -10.47 -8.67
C GLU A 233 1.17 -10.08 -9.29
N LEU A 234 1.54 -10.70 -10.40
CA LEU A 234 2.81 -10.46 -11.10
C LEU A 234 2.56 -9.76 -12.44
N VAL A 235 2.85 -8.48 -12.49
CA VAL A 235 2.48 -7.60 -13.61
C VAL A 235 3.65 -7.33 -14.55
N LYS A 236 3.45 -7.64 -15.83
CA LYS A 236 4.39 -7.37 -16.95
C LYS A 236 5.77 -8.05 -16.87
N TRP A 237 5.88 -9.14 -16.13
CA TRP A 237 7.10 -9.97 -16.10
C TRP A 237 7.21 -10.87 -17.33
N ASN A 238 8.44 -11.20 -17.74
CA ASN A 238 8.70 -12.18 -18.79
C ASN A 238 8.81 -13.60 -18.21
N PHE A 239 7.78 -14.42 -18.39
CA PHE A 239 7.74 -15.81 -17.90
C PHE A 239 8.10 -16.87 -18.94
N ASP A 240 8.80 -16.51 -20.02
CA ASP A 240 9.24 -17.48 -21.01
C ASP A 240 10.14 -18.56 -20.37
N GLY A 241 9.77 -19.83 -20.58
CA GLY A 241 10.50 -20.98 -20.05
C GLY A 241 10.43 -21.16 -18.52
N CYS A 242 9.51 -20.50 -17.84
CA CYS A 242 9.27 -20.72 -16.41
C CYS A 242 8.55 -22.05 -16.16
N ASP A 243 9.02 -22.79 -15.15
CA ASP A 243 8.25 -23.87 -14.55
C ASP A 243 7.19 -23.25 -13.62
N TRP A 244 5.97 -23.77 -13.67
CA TRP A 244 4.83 -23.31 -12.87
C TRP A 244 4.47 -24.27 -11.74
N GLY A 245 5.16 -25.41 -11.62
CA GLY A 245 4.92 -26.39 -10.55
C GLY A 245 5.12 -25.80 -9.13
N TRP A 246 5.86 -24.70 -8.99
CA TRP A 246 6.01 -24.01 -7.70
C TRP A 246 4.69 -23.46 -7.13
N LEU A 247 3.67 -23.21 -7.97
CA LEU A 247 2.36 -22.76 -7.50
C LEU A 247 1.66 -23.84 -6.66
N GLU A 248 1.92 -25.12 -6.94
CA GLU A 248 1.41 -26.24 -6.14
C GLU A 248 1.99 -26.24 -4.72
N ASN A 249 3.18 -25.64 -4.55
CA ASN A 249 3.88 -25.52 -3.28
C ASN A 249 3.49 -24.25 -2.49
N CYS A 250 2.42 -23.53 -2.89
CA CYS A 250 1.91 -22.35 -2.20
C CYS A 250 0.64 -22.68 -1.38
N PRO A 251 0.73 -23.26 -0.17
CA PRO A 251 -0.40 -23.87 0.53
C PRO A 251 -1.50 -22.88 0.98
N ASN A 252 -1.17 -21.59 1.05
CA ASN A 252 -2.04 -20.51 1.52
C ASN A 252 -2.54 -19.59 0.38
N LEU A 253 -2.11 -19.83 -0.86
CA LEU A 253 -2.43 -18.98 -1.99
C LEU A 253 -3.90 -19.18 -2.40
N THR A 254 -4.65 -18.08 -2.41
CA THR A 254 -6.09 -18.03 -2.73
C THR A 254 -6.37 -17.28 -4.03
N GLU A 255 -5.44 -16.44 -4.46
CA GLU A 255 -5.55 -15.66 -5.70
C GLU A 255 -4.17 -15.52 -6.33
N PHE A 256 -4.08 -15.79 -7.63
CA PHE A 256 -2.88 -15.56 -8.44
C PHE A 256 -3.29 -14.79 -9.69
N ALA A 257 -2.43 -13.88 -10.14
CA ALA A 257 -2.71 -13.00 -11.26
C ALA A 257 -1.42 -12.65 -12.01
N ILE A 258 -1.49 -12.60 -13.34
CA ILE A 258 -0.40 -12.26 -14.26
C ILE A 258 -0.94 -11.47 -15.45
N THR A 259 -0.08 -10.63 -16.05
CA THR A 259 -0.45 -9.79 -17.20
C THR A 259 -0.20 -10.54 -18.51
N ASN A 260 -1.20 -10.53 -19.41
CA ASN A 260 -1.11 -11.05 -20.78
C ASN A 260 -0.45 -12.44 -20.91
N PRO A 261 -0.93 -13.47 -20.18
CA PRO A 261 -0.36 -14.82 -20.33
C PRO A 261 -0.54 -15.33 -21.77
N ILE A 262 0.49 -15.98 -22.31
CA ILE A 262 0.37 -16.71 -23.59
C ILE A 262 -0.33 -18.06 -23.37
N PRO A 263 -0.99 -18.64 -24.39
CA PRO A 263 -1.75 -19.88 -24.22
C PRO A 263 -0.95 -21.02 -23.58
N THR A 264 0.32 -21.20 -23.94
CA THR A 264 1.17 -22.23 -23.35
C THR A 264 1.40 -22.05 -21.85
N GLN A 265 1.44 -20.81 -21.35
CA GLN A 265 1.52 -20.53 -19.91
C GLN A 265 0.21 -20.89 -19.20
N VAL A 266 -0.93 -20.58 -19.84
CA VAL A 266 -2.25 -20.99 -19.34
C VAL A 266 -2.33 -22.52 -19.26
N THR A 267 -1.91 -23.22 -20.32
CA THR A 267 -1.87 -24.69 -20.35
C THR A 267 -0.94 -25.25 -19.27
N SER A 268 0.24 -24.65 -19.04
CA SER A 268 1.17 -25.16 -18.03
C SER A 268 0.71 -24.91 -16.60
N ILE A 269 -0.04 -23.83 -16.34
CA ILE A 269 -0.56 -23.53 -15.00
C ILE A 269 -1.85 -24.34 -14.73
N PHE A 270 -2.71 -24.52 -15.74
CA PHE A 270 -4.09 -25.00 -15.53
C PHE A 270 -4.45 -26.29 -16.29
N GLY A 271 -3.56 -26.79 -17.15
CA GLY A 271 -3.84 -27.89 -18.08
C GLY A 271 -4.61 -27.45 -19.34
N SER A 272 -4.78 -28.39 -20.28
CA SER A 272 -5.34 -28.13 -21.63
C SER A 272 -6.83 -27.76 -21.68
N ASN A 273 -7.56 -27.91 -20.57
CA ASN A 273 -8.99 -27.59 -20.51
C ASN A 273 -9.29 -26.08 -20.60
N PHE A 274 -8.27 -25.23 -20.40
CA PHE A 274 -8.42 -23.78 -20.36
C PHE A 274 -7.86 -23.06 -21.60
N ASP A 275 -7.35 -23.80 -22.59
CA ASP A 275 -6.75 -23.27 -23.82
C ASP A 275 -7.72 -22.43 -24.67
N ASN A 276 -9.03 -22.66 -24.51
CA ASN A 276 -10.08 -21.97 -25.28
C ASN A 276 -10.60 -20.68 -24.62
N TYR A 277 -10.13 -20.30 -23.42
CA TYR A 277 -10.57 -19.05 -22.79
C TYR A 277 -10.02 -17.84 -23.56
N ARG A 278 -10.82 -17.33 -24.49
CA ARG A 278 -10.58 -16.04 -25.14
C ARG A 278 -10.60 -14.95 -24.07
N PHE A 279 -9.47 -14.28 -23.88
CA PHE A 279 -9.35 -13.08 -23.06
C PHE A 279 -10.40 -12.06 -23.49
N GLN A 280 -11.40 -11.80 -22.64
CA GLN A 280 -12.26 -10.63 -22.82
C GLN A 280 -11.43 -9.41 -22.42
N MET A 281 -11.13 -8.54 -23.38
CA MET A 281 -10.47 -7.28 -23.10
C MET A 281 -11.31 -6.45 -22.13
N SER A 282 -10.80 -6.23 -20.94
CA SER A 282 -11.27 -5.14 -20.08
C SER A 282 -11.18 -3.84 -20.88
N LYS A 283 -12.27 -3.06 -20.92
CA LYS A 283 -12.34 -1.78 -21.65
C LYS A 283 -11.39 -0.70 -21.08
N ASN A 284 -10.68 -0.98 -20.00
CA ASN A 284 -9.65 -0.11 -19.44
C ASN A 284 -8.28 -0.36 -20.10
N LYS A 285 -7.91 0.53 -21.03
CA LYS A 285 -6.68 0.48 -21.84
C LYS A 285 -5.34 0.56 -21.07
N LYS A 286 -5.30 0.51 -19.73
CA LYS A 286 -4.07 0.84 -18.98
C LYS A 286 -3.23 -0.33 -18.48
N VAL A 287 -3.80 -1.48 -18.07
CA VAL A 287 -3.09 -2.75 -17.85
C VAL A 287 -4.16 -3.84 -17.87
N VAL A 288 -3.98 -4.92 -18.64
CA VAL A 288 -4.88 -6.08 -18.62
C VAL A 288 -4.22 -7.17 -17.77
N THR A 289 -4.41 -7.11 -16.45
CA THR A 289 -4.07 -8.22 -15.56
C THR A 289 -5.25 -9.17 -15.51
N ALA A 290 -5.00 -10.47 -15.62
CA ALA A 290 -6.01 -11.49 -15.42
C ALA A 290 -5.89 -12.05 -14.00
N HIS A 291 -7.02 -12.19 -13.30
CA HIS A 291 -7.11 -12.69 -11.92
C HIS A 291 -7.67 -14.11 -11.90
N TRP A 292 -7.00 -15.01 -11.19
CA TRP A 292 -7.43 -16.38 -10.97
C TRP A 292 -7.51 -16.70 -9.47
N HIS A 293 -8.54 -17.45 -9.08
CA HIS A 293 -8.76 -17.89 -7.71
C HIS A 293 -8.45 -19.37 -7.56
N PHE A 294 -7.90 -19.74 -6.40
CA PHE A 294 -7.67 -21.13 -6.00
C PHE A 294 -8.85 -21.59 -5.13
N ASP A 295 -9.59 -22.59 -5.59
CA ASP A 295 -10.50 -23.32 -4.72
C ASP A 295 -9.85 -24.62 -4.23
N LYS A 296 -9.45 -24.59 -2.96
CA LYS A 296 -8.80 -25.70 -2.26
C LYS A 296 -9.69 -26.94 -2.16
N ASN A 297 -11.01 -26.80 -2.29
CA ASN A 297 -11.96 -27.91 -2.24
C ASN A 297 -12.19 -28.57 -3.60
N SER A 298 -11.70 -27.99 -4.71
CA SER A 298 -11.96 -28.52 -6.04
C SER A 298 -10.74 -28.66 -6.94
N SER A 299 -9.53 -28.37 -6.44
CA SER A 299 -8.27 -28.33 -7.21
C SER A 299 -8.38 -27.54 -8.52
N LYS A 300 -9.37 -26.64 -8.59
CA LYS A 300 -9.72 -25.87 -9.78
C LYS A 300 -9.35 -24.42 -9.57
N PHE A 301 -8.78 -23.88 -10.62
CA PHE A 301 -8.54 -22.47 -10.79
C PHE A 301 -9.66 -21.88 -11.62
N TYR A 302 -10.16 -20.72 -11.24
CA TYR A 302 -11.17 -20.02 -12.05
C TYR A 302 -10.95 -18.53 -12.09
N PHE A 303 -11.36 -17.94 -13.20
CA PHE A 303 -11.08 -16.57 -13.58
C PHE A 303 -12.22 -15.63 -13.15
N HIS A 304 -11.88 -14.46 -12.58
CA HIS A 304 -12.82 -13.36 -12.38
C HIS A 304 -12.38 -12.12 -13.18
N PRO A 305 -13.19 -11.62 -14.12
CA PRO A 305 -12.84 -10.45 -14.91
C PRO A 305 -12.90 -9.11 -14.16
N ASP A 306 -13.57 -9.01 -13.00
CA ASP A 306 -13.93 -7.73 -12.39
C ASP A 306 -13.96 -7.73 -10.83
N LYS A 307 -12.84 -8.04 -10.17
CA LYS A 307 -12.68 -7.65 -8.76
C LYS A 307 -11.69 -6.50 -8.64
N THR A 308 -12.22 -5.29 -8.46
CA THR A 308 -11.46 -4.18 -7.88
C THR A 308 -10.99 -4.60 -6.49
N LEU A 309 -9.67 -4.65 -6.27
CA LEU A 309 -8.95 -5.14 -5.08
C LEU A 309 -9.21 -4.38 -3.76
N MET A 310 -10.35 -3.70 -3.62
CA MET A 310 -10.80 -3.11 -2.37
C MET A 310 -11.91 -3.96 -1.76
N GLU A 311 -11.60 -5.18 -1.32
CA GLU A 311 -12.40 -5.78 -0.24
C GLU A 311 -12.03 -5.04 1.06
N PRO A 312 -13.00 -4.48 1.80
CA PRO A 312 -12.71 -3.83 3.07
C PRO A 312 -12.20 -4.85 4.09
N TYR A 313 -11.21 -4.42 4.88
CA TYR A 313 -10.63 -5.14 6.01
C TYR A 313 -11.72 -5.52 7.02
N ASP A 314 -11.93 -6.82 7.21
CA ASP A 314 -12.68 -7.37 8.35
C ASP A 314 -11.81 -8.47 8.98
N ASP A 315 -10.69 -8.07 9.57
CA ASP A 315 -9.91 -8.88 10.51
C ASP A 315 -9.88 -8.14 11.85
N ASP A 316 -11.02 -8.12 12.55
CA ASP A 316 -11.06 -7.83 13.98
C ASP A 316 -11.02 -9.16 14.75
N PRO A 317 -9.93 -9.49 15.47
CA PRO A 317 -9.80 -10.74 16.22
C PRO A 317 -10.82 -10.89 17.38
N LEU A 318 -11.67 -9.90 17.62
CA LEU A 318 -12.64 -9.89 18.72
C LEU A 318 -14.03 -10.43 18.35
N ARG A 319 -14.30 -10.81 17.09
CA ARG A 319 -15.62 -11.33 16.68
C ARG A 319 -15.82 -12.84 16.82
N SER A 320 -14.80 -13.62 17.19
CA SER A 320 -14.93 -15.08 17.36
C SER A 320 -15.18 -15.50 18.83
N LYS A 321 -16.00 -14.77 19.58
CA LYS A 321 -16.62 -15.27 20.82
C LYS A 321 -17.98 -14.62 20.96
N ASN A 322 -19.01 -15.32 20.47
CA ASN A 322 -20.38 -15.39 21.01
C ASN A 322 -21.32 -15.90 19.92
N ALA A 323 -21.22 -17.21 19.68
CA ALA A 323 -22.31 -18.01 19.15
C ALA A 323 -22.38 -19.26 20.02
N ASN A 324 -23.14 -19.14 21.12
CA ASN A 324 -23.92 -20.18 21.78
C ASN A 324 -24.80 -19.51 22.84
#